data_AF-A0A317C5F1-F1
#
_entry.id   AF-A0A317C5F1-F1
#
_cell.length_a   1.000
_cell.length_b   1.000
_cell.length_c   1.000
_cell.angle_alpha   90.00
_cell.angle_beta   90.00
_cell.angle_gamma   90.00
#
_symmetry.space_group_name_H-M   'P 1'
#
loop_
_entity.id
_entity.type
_entity.pdbx_description
1 polymer ?
#
loop_
_entity_poly.entity_id
_entity_poly.type
_entity_poly.pdbx_seq_one_letter_code
_entity_poly.pdbx_strand_id
1 'polypeptide(L)'
;MNKLLDAVYELVIDQHPNKINALASSIKSCSLEDASTLKNFFATEAANKSLIFVLREWSRLGCTSDELAGILKGASHGYLSEKAREQVQLVWTGPDFNQVPIRHSEQILLELINSAHTSLYIISFVLVKVPAVEEAIVRALARDVDVRMLLESEDKDGAGNFQDTIKRLQTEIPELILYIWPRENRETIAGGFARVHAKCVVADQKTAFITSANLTAAALDKNIEMGVHVKGGKIPLTIYQQFLGMIRAREITPYVGDRYSNATTAANKPSATQLTQLSDNLEAGTEKLISFKNSILDVEEQRYFKALGADDDMPKQNSIVLIRFQEQWFIGKYVWSRLQETEVNRVYYLVTLRGFGPKTKIEIEEADWESFFPKAVAVTK
;
A
#
# COMPACT_ATOMS: atom_id res chain seq x y z
N MET A 1 -29.54 28.12 17.08
CA MET A 1 -29.26 27.00 16.17
C MET A 1 -28.13 26.10 16.66
N ASN A 2 -26.89 26.56 16.78
CA ASN A 2 -25.72 25.70 17.09
C ASN A 2 -25.91 24.71 18.26
N LYS A 3 -26.39 25.17 19.43
CA LYS A 3 -26.67 24.27 20.58
C LYS A 3 -27.63 23.11 20.27
N LEU A 4 -28.60 23.33 19.38
CA LEU A 4 -29.51 22.27 18.93
C LEU A 4 -28.79 21.29 18.00
N LEU A 5 -27.96 21.80 17.08
CA LEU A 5 -27.15 20.96 16.20
C LEU A 5 -26.18 20.09 17.00
N ASP A 6 -25.50 20.66 18.00
CA ASP A 6 -24.59 19.92 18.89
C ASP A 6 -25.35 18.84 19.67
N ALA A 7 -26.50 19.18 20.27
CA ALA A 7 -27.32 18.21 20.99
C ALA A 7 -27.83 17.08 20.09
N VAL A 8 -28.22 17.39 18.85
CA VAL A 8 -28.65 16.39 17.86
C VAL A 8 -27.49 15.50 17.46
N TYR A 9 -26.31 16.06 17.23
CA TYR A 9 -25.11 15.29 16.90
C TYR A 9 -24.78 14.29 18.02
N GLU A 10 -24.70 14.74 19.27
CA GLU A 10 -24.45 13.88 20.45
C GLU A 10 -25.52 12.79 20.62
N LEU A 11 -26.78 13.07 20.27
CA LEU A 11 -27.80 12.03 20.26
C LEU A 11 -27.56 10.99 19.15
N VAL A 12 -27.14 11.43 17.97
CA VAL A 12 -27.08 10.60 16.76
C VAL A 12 -25.88 9.65 16.75
N ILE A 13 -24.72 10.04 17.27
CA ILE A 13 -23.46 9.27 17.15
C ILE A 13 -23.54 7.83 17.70
N ASP A 14 -24.40 7.62 18.70
CA ASP A 14 -24.58 6.32 19.37
C ASP A 14 -25.89 5.59 18.99
N GLN A 15 -26.59 6.07 17.95
CA GLN A 15 -27.91 5.54 17.59
C GLN A 15 -27.95 4.93 16.19
N HIS A 16 -28.69 3.82 16.07
CA HIS A 16 -28.95 3.20 14.78
C HIS A 16 -29.86 4.11 13.92
N PRO A 17 -29.60 4.28 12.60
CA PRO A 17 -30.36 5.19 11.74
C PRO A 17 -31.88 4.92 11.74
N ASN A 18 -32.30 3.66 11.85
CA ASN A 18 -33.72 3.30 11.97
C ASN A 18 -34.39 3.93 13.21
N LYS A 19 -33.69 4.03 14.35
CA LYS A 19 -34.22 4.65 15.57
C LYS A 19 -34.32 6.16 15.42
N ILE A 20 -33.33 6.80 14.78
CA ILE A 20 -33.39 8.22 14.45
C ILE A 20 -34.52 8.53 13.47
N ASN A 21 -34.73 7.69 12.46
CA ASN A 21 -35.84 7.83 11.51
C ASN A 21 -37.21 7.69 12.18
N ALA A 22 -37.35 6.76 13.13
CA ALA A 22 -38.57 6.61 13.92
C ALA A 22 -38.81 7.85 14.79
N LEU A 23 -37.79 8.33 15.51
CA LEU A 23 -37.87 9.54 16.34
C LEU A 23 -38.25 10.77 15.48
N ALA A 24 -37.59 10.96 14.34
CA ALA A 24 -37.88 12.06 13.43
C ALA A 24 -39.32 12.00 12.89
N SER A 25 -39.90 10.80 12.72
CA SER A 25 -41.30 10.64 12.33
C SER A 25 -42.25 11.02 13.46
N SER A 26 -41.94 10.62 14.70
CA SER A 26 -42.70 11.04 15.89
C SER A 26 -42.63 12.55 16.14
N ILE A 27 -41.49 13.18 15.89
CA ILE A 27 -41.32 14.64 16.02
C ILE A 27 -42.19 15.39 15.02
N LYS A 28 -42.29 14.92 13.76
CA LYS A 28 -43.16 15.56 12.74
C LYS A 28 -44.62 15.63 13.17
N SER A 29 -45.10 14.61 13.90
CA SER A 29 -46.46 14.55 14.45
C SER A 29 -46.63 15.25 15.80
N CYS A 30 -45.59 15.89 16.34
CA CYS A 30 -45.57 16.44 17.68
C CYS A 30 -45.45 17.98 17.63
N SER A 31 -46.23 18.66 18.48
CA SER A 31 -46.09 20.10 18.70
C SER A 31 -44.96 20.39 19.69
N LEU A 32 -44.51 21.65 19.76
CA LEU A 32 -43.51 22.07 20.75
C LEU A 32 -44.01 21.89 22.20
N GLU A 33 -45.32 22.01 22.42
CA GLU A 33 -45.97 21.85 23.72
C GLU A 33 -45.98 20.38 24.15
N ASP A 34 -46.13 19.47 23.19
CA ASP A 34 -46.16 18.01 23.40
C ASP A 34 -44.77 17.37 23.41
N ALA A 35 -43.69 18.13 23.20
CA ALA A 35 -42.33 17.63 23.10
C ALA A 35 -41.92 16.75 24.32
N SER A 36 -42.50 17.02 25.49
CA SER A 36 -42.28 16.24 26.71
C SER A 36 -42.76 14.78 26.63
N THR A 37 -43.71 14.46 25.75
CA THR A 37 -44.23 13.10 25.53
C THR A 37 -43.20 12.18 24.87
N LEU A 38 -42.19 12.75 24.20
CA LEU A 38 -41.10 12.01 23.58
C LEU A 38 -40.00 11.61 24.58
N LYS A 39 -40.09 12.07 25.84
CA LYS A 39 -39.18 11.60 26.90
C LYS A 39 -39.33 10.09 27.04
N ASN A 40 -38.21 9.38 27.17
CA ASN A 40 -38.15 7.91 27.23
C ASN A 40 -38.43 7.17 25.90
N PHE A 41 -38.27 7.84 24.75
CA PHE A 41 -38.37 7.21 23.44
C PHE A 41 -37.38 6.05 23.24
N PHE A 42 -36.16 6.17 23.79
CA PHE A 42 -35.12 5.15 23.66
C PHE A 42 -35.18 4.13 24.80
N ALA A 43 -34.60 2.94 24.59
CA ALA A 43 -34.55 1.90 25.62
C ALA A 43 -33.52 2.19 26.73
N THR A 44 -32.48 2.98 26.44
CA THR A 44 -31.38 3.26 27.37
C THR A 44 -31.51 4.64 28.00
N GLU A 45 -31.15 4.73 29.29
CA GLU A 45 -31.17 6.00 30.02
C GLU A 45 -30.21 7.03 29.40
N ALA A 46 -29.02 6.59 28.97
CA ALA A 46 -28.03 7.45 28.32
C ALA A 46 -28.59 8.13 27.05
N ALA A 47 -29.26 7.37 26.17
CA ALA A 47 -29.86 7.92 24.95
C ALA A 47 -31.02 8.89 25.27
N ASN A 48 -31.84 8.57 26.27
CA ASN A 48 -32.91 9.47 26.70
C ASN A 48 -32.39 10.74 27.36
N LYS A 49 -31.26 10.68 28.06
CA LYS A 49 -30.58 11.86 28.60
C LYS A 49 -30.14 12.78 27.45
N SER A 50 -29.52 12.25 26.40
CA SER A 50 -29.19 13.03 25.18
C SER A 50 -30.45 13.60 24.50
N LEU A 51 -31.53 12.82 24.41
CA LEU A 51 -32.81 13.28 23.86
C LEU A 51 -33.41 14.44 24.66
N ILE A 52 -33.34 14.43 25.99
CA ILE A 52 -33.82 15.53 26.83
C ILE A 52 -33.10 16.84 26.49
N PHE A 53 -31.79 16.79 26.20
CA PHE A 53 -31.04 17.97 25.75
C PHE A 53 -31.54 18.47 24.40
N VAL A 54 -31.77 17.57 23.44
CA VAL A 54 -32.36 17.92 22.14
C VAL A 54 -33.72 18.60 22.30
N LEU A 55 -34.63 18.00 23.07
CA LEU A 55 -35.97 18.55 23.31
C LEU A 55 -35.91 19.93 23.99
N ARG A 56 -35.02 20.11 24.97
CA ARG A 56 -34.82 21.40 25.64
C ARG A 56 -34.34 22.48 24.68
N GLU A 57 -33.35 22.18 23.84
CA GLU A 57 -32.84 23.16 22.87
C GLU A 57 -33.84 23.42 21.74
N TRP A 58 -34.66 22.42 21.38
CA TRP A 58 -35.78 22.59 20.45
C TRP A 58 -36.82 23.57 21.00
N SER A 59 -37.28 23.37 22.23
CA SER A 59 -38.22 24.29 22.91
C SER A 59 -37.64 25.70 23.05
N ARG A 60 -36.34 25.83 23.36
CA ARG A 60 -35.68 27.14 23.47
C ARG A 60 -35.58 27.87 22.12
N LEU A 61 -35.30 27.15 21.04
CA LEU A 61 -35.11 27.74 19.71
C LEU A 61 -36.45 28.00 19.01
N GLY A 62 -37.46 27.15 19.22
CA GLY A 62 -38.78 27.27 18.63
C GLY A 62 -38.81 26.99 17.12
N CYS A 63 -37.87 26.19 16.59
CA CYS A 63 -37.91 25.79 15.18
C CYS A 63 -39.04 24.80 14.89
N THR A 64 -39.43 24.67 13.62
CA THR A 64 -40.53 23.78 13.24
C THR A 64 -40.20 22.30 13.48
N SER A 65 -41.22 21.46 13.66
CA SER A 65 -41.04 20.01 13.79
C SER A 65 -40.38 19.39 12.55
N ASP A 66 -40.73 19.87 11.36
CA ASP A 66 -40.10 19.47 10.11
C ASP A 66 -38.61 19.84 10.05
N GLU A 67 -38.25 21.02 10.55
CA GLU A 67 -36.86 21.46 10.64
C GLU A 67 -36.04 20.57 11.58
N LEU A 68 -36.54 20.28 12.79
CA LEU A 68 -35.85 19.37 13.71
C LEU A 68 -35.74 17.94 13.13
N ALA A 69 -36.82 17.43 12.53
CA ALA A 69 -36.81 16.11 11.90
C ALA A 69 -35.80 16.04 10.74
N GLY A 70 -35.69 17.11 9.95
CA GLY A 70 -34.68 17.27 8.91
C GLY A 70 -33.26 17.27 9.47
N ILE A 71 -33.02 18.04 10.54
CA ILE A 71 -31.72 18.10 11.23
C ILE A 71 -31.31 16.71 11.76
N LEU A 72 -32.21 15.98 12.43
CA LEU A 72 -31.95 14.63 12.94
C LEU A 72 -31.55 13.65 11.82
N LYS A 73 -32.32 13.63 10.74
CA LYS A 73 -32.06 12.76 9.59
C LYS A 73 -30.76 13.15 8.88
N GLY A 74 -30.53 14.44 8.68
CA GLY A 74 -29.33 14.98 8.06
C GLY A 74 -28.07 14.66 8.87
N ALA A 75 -28.11 14.90 10.19
CA ALA A 75 -27.00 14.58 11.09
C ALA A 75 -26.70 13.07 11.12
N SER A 76 -27.73 12.22 11.16
CA SER A 76 -27.56 10.75 11.12
C SER A 76 -26.97 10.28 9.80
N HIS A 77 -27.48 10.77 8.68
CA HIS A 77 -26.94 10.44 7.37
C HIS A 77 -25.50 10.92 7.22
N GLY A 78 -25.20 12.16 7.62
CA GLY A 78 -23.86 12.75 7.55
C GLY A 78 -22.85 11.98 8.39
N TYR A 79 -23.15 11.71 9.66
CA TYR A 79 -22.28 10.95 10.57
C TYR A 79 -21.95 9.55 10.02
N LEU A 80 -22.96 8.81 9.57
CA LEU A 80 -22.77 7.46 9.06
C LEU A 80 -22.01 7.44 7.74
N SER A 81 -22.25 8.43 6.88
CA SER A 81 -21.54 8.55 5.59
C SER A 81 -20.06 8.83 5.81
N GLU A 82 -19.71 9.76 6.71
CA GLU A 82 -18.31 10.04 7.03
C GLU A 82 -17.64 8.85 7.76
N LYS A 83 -18.33 8.19 8.68
CA LYS A 83 -17.82 6.98 9.36
C LYS A 83 -17.59 5.80 8.42
N ALA A 84 -18.42 5.67 7.37
CA ALA A 84 -18.22 4.66 6.33
C ALA A 84 -17.08 5.03 5.38
N ARG A 85 -16.82 6.34 5.22
CA ARG A 85 -15.79 6.86 4.34
C ARG A 85 -14.39 6.72 4.91
N GLU A 86 -14.21 6.94 6.22
CA GLU A 86 -12.93 6.82 6.91
C GLU A 86 -13.12 6.19 8.29
N GLN A 87 -12.33 5.16 8.57
CA GLN A 87 -12.27 4.52 9.88
C GLN A 87 -10.84 4.57 10.38
N VAL A 88 -10.66 5.11 11.58
CA VAL A 88 -9.37 5.18 12.26
C VAL A 88 -9.46 4.37 13.54
N GLN A 89 -8.58 3.40 13.71
CA GLN A 89 -8.52 2.52 14.88
C GLN A 89 -7.16 2.63 15.54
N LEU A 90 -7.15 2.75 16.88
CA LEU A 90 -5.93 2.66 17.67
C LEU A 90 -5.36 1.24 17.61
N VAL A 91 -4.04 1.17 17.45
CA VAL A 91 -3.25 -0.06 17.51
C VAL A 91 -2.24 0.10 18.65
N TRP A 92 -2.10 -0.94 19.46
CA TRP A 92 -1.20 -0.96 20.61
C TRP A 92 -0.54 -2.33 20.76
N THR A 93 0.77 -2.31 20.93
CA THR A 93 1.56 -3.46 21.39
C THR A 93 2.15 -3.10 22.75
N GLY A 94 2.27 -4.06 23.67
CA GLY A 94 2.79 -3.85 25.03
C GLY A 94 1.80 -4.33 26.10
N PRO A 95 1.97 -3.92 27.38
CA PRO A 95 1.05 -4.29 28.45
C PRO A 95 -0.39 -3.92 28.09
N ASP A 96 -1.29 -4.90 28.18
CA ASP A 96 -2.72 -4.73 27.99
C ASP A 96 -3.43 -4.75 29.35
N PHE A 97 -4.12 -3.66 29.66
CA PHE A 97 -4.91 -3.52 30.88
C PHE A 97 -6.38 -3.94 30.69
N ASN A 98 -6.75 -4.45 29.50
CA ASN A 98 -8.10 -4.85 29.10
C ASN A 98 -9.17 -3.76 29.31
N GLN A 99 -8.76 -2.48 29.35
CA GLN A 99 -9.68 -1.35 29.56
C GLN A 99 -10.25 -0.83 28.24
N VAL A 100 -9.53 -1.01 27.14
CA VAL A 100 -9.94 -0.61 25.79
C VAL A 100 -9.60 -1.77 24.86
N PRO A 101 -10.51 -2.20 23.96
CA PRO A 101 -10.18 -3.20 22.95
C PRO A 101 -9.10 -2.65 22.03
N ILE A 102 -7.89 -3.17 22.17
CA ILE A 102 -6.73 -2.84 21.33
C ILE A 102 -6.42 -3.99 20.38
N ARG A 103 -5.79 -3.66 19.26
CA ARG A 103 -5.26 -4.65 18.30
C ARG A 103 -3.74 -4.55 18.29
N HIS A 104 -3.06 -5.69 18.24
CA HIS A 104 -1.60 -5.76 18.22
C HIS A 104 -1.03 -5.36 16.85
N SER A 105 0.14 -4.74 16.85
CA SER A 105 0.81 -4.25 15.63
C SER A 105 1.08 -5.37 14.61
N GLU A 106 1.56 -6.54 15.06
CA GLU A 106 1.81 -7.68 14.18
C GLU A 106 0.53 -8.13 13.46
N GLN A 107 -0.58 -8.27 14.20
CA GLN A 107 -1.84 -8.74 13.64
C GLN A 107 -2.37 -7.78 12.57
N ILE A 108 -2.32 -6.48 12.82
CA ILE A 108 -2.76 -5.46 11.85
C ILE A 108 -1.86 -5.48 10.62
N LEU A 109 -0.54 -5.58 10.81
CA LEU A 109 0.41 -5.66 9.72
C LEU A 109 0.13 -6.88 8.82
N LEU A 110 -0.04 -8.06 9.41
CA LEU A 110 -0.34 -9.28 8.68
C LEU A 110 -1.72 -9.24 7.99
N GLU A 111 -2.77 -8.71 8.64
CA GLU A 111 -4.09 -8.50 8.03
C GLU A 111 -3.97 -7.62 6.79
N LEU A 112 -3.24 -6.51 6.89
CA LEU A 112 -3.06 -5.56 5.81
C LEU A 112 -2.28 -6.16 4.64
N ILE A 113 -1.16 -6.85 4.89
CA ILE A 113 -0.38 -7.51 3.83
C ILE A 113 -1.19 -8.61 3.13
N ASN A 114 -1.91 -9.43 3.91
CA ASN A 114 -2.70 -10.53 3.34
C ASN A 114 -3.93 -10.03 2.57
N SER A 115 -4.48 -8.87 2.90
CA SER A 115 -5.64 -8.26 2.23
C SER A 115 -5.28 -7.39 1.03
N ALA A 116 -4.00 -7.16 0.72
CA ALA A 116 -3.58 -6.43 -0.48
C ALA A 116 -3.86 -7.25 -1.76
N HIS A 117 -4.43 -6.59 -2.77
CA HIS A 117 -4.81 -7.20 -4.05
C HIS A 117 -4.06 -6.63 -5.25
N THR A 118 -3.64 -5.37 -5.19
CA THR A 118 -3.04 -4.64 -6.33
C THR A 118 -1.68 -4.07 -5.99
N SER A 119 -1.51 -3.48 -4.81
CA SER A 119 -0.25 -2.86 -4.42
C SER A 119 -0.05 -2.83 -2.92
N LEU A 120 1.21 -2.88 -2.51
CA LEU A 120 1.63 -2.86 -1.11
C LEU A 120 2.92 -2.03 -0.99
N TYR A 121 2.84 -0.92 -0.27
CA TYR A 121 3.96 -0.02 -0.02
C TYR A 121 4.36 -0.12 1.43
N ILE A 122 5.61 -0.46 1.71
CA ILE A 122 6.13 -0.58 3.08
C ILE A 122 7.24 0.46 3.25
N ILE A 123 7.15 1.27 4.29
CA ILE A 123 8.25 2.12 4.74
C ILE A 123 8.63 1.61 6.12
N SER A 124 9.91 1.30 6.32
CA SER A 124 10.43 0.98 7.64
C SER A 124 11.84 1.51 7.79
N PHE A 125 12.20 1.88 9.02
CA PHE A 125 13.59 2.19 9.34
C PHE A 125 14.44 0.91 9.31
N VAL A 126 13.99 -0.15 9.98
CA VAL A 126 14.71 -1.43 10.04
C VAL A 126 13.75 -2.60 9.85
N LEU A 127 14.25 -3.67 9.24
CA LEU A 127 13.59 -4.97 9.19
C LEU A 127 14.58 -6.04 9.68
N VAL A 128 14.35 -6.59 10.88
CA VAL A 128 15.16 -7.69 11.43
C VAL A 128 14.35 -8.96 11.33
N LYS A 129 14.72 -9.82 10.38
CA LYS A 129 14.08 -11.09 9.97
C LYS A 129 12.86 -11.48 10.80
N VAL A 130 11.67 -11.16 10.30
CA VAL A 130 10.38 -11.55 10.90
C VAL A 130 9.69 -12.53 9.94
N PRO A 131 9.84 -13.86 10.14
CA PRO A 131 9.39 -14.86 9.18
C PRO A 131 7.93 -14.70 8.75
N ALA A 132 7.01 -14.47 9.70
CA ALA A 132 5.59 -14.30 9.40
C ALA A 132 5.29 -13.13 8.44
N VAL A 133 6.02 -12.02 8.59
CA VAL A 133 5.88 -10.82 7.73
C VAL A 133 6.50 -11.07 6.37
N GLU A 134 7.69 -11.66 6.30
CA GLU A 134 8.37 -11.98 5.04
C GLU A 134 7.56 -13.01 4.22
N GLU A 135 7.04 -14.05 4.86
CA GLU A 135 6.14 -15.01 4.21
C GLU A 135 4.85 -14.35 3.72
N ALA A 136 4.28 -13.41 4.48
CA ALA A 136 3.09 -12.67 4.03
C ALA A 136 3.39 -11.82 2.78
N ILE A 137 4.58 -11.20 2.72
CA ILE A 137 5.05 -10.45 1.54
C ILE A 137 5.21 -11.41 0.34
N VAL A 138 5.84 -12.57 0.54
CA VAL A 138 5.98 -13.59 -0.52
C VAL A 138 4.61 -14.05 -1.02
N ARG A 139 3.65 -14.30 -0.13
CA ARG A 139 2.27 -14.63 -0.53
C ARG A 139 1.60 -13.49 -1.30
N ALA A 140 1.84 -12.22 -0.94
CA ALA A 140 1.31 -11.09 -1.68
C ALA A 140 1.89 -10.99 -3.10
N LEU A 141 3.21 -11.16 -3.23
CA LEU A 141 3.89 -11.23 -4.54
C LEU A 141 3.33 -12.37 -5.40
N ALA A 142 3.10 -13.55 -4.81
CA ALA A 142 2.49 -14.69 -5.49
C ALA A 142 1.04 -14.44 -5.97
N ARG A 143 0.33 -13.47 -5.37
CA ARG A 143 -0.98 -12.97 -5.83
C ARG A 143 -0.88 -11.82 -6.84
N ASP A 144 0.32 -11.55 -7.36
CA ASP A 144 0.61 -10.48 -8.32
C ASP A 144 0.53 -9.06 -7.75
N VAL A 145 0.60 -8.90 -6.43
CA VAL A 145 0.60 -7.58 -5.79
C VAL A 145 1.92 -6.86 -6.10
N ASP A 146 1.86 -5.59 -6.50
CA ASP A 146 3.06 -4.74 -6.65
C ASP A 146 3.58 -4.35 -5.27
N VAL A 147 4.58 -5.09 -4.76
CA VAL A 147 5.18 -4.84 -3.45
C VAL A 147 6.47 -4.02 -3.58
N ARG A 148 6.48 -2.86 -2.94
CA ARG A 148 7.62 -1.94 -2.87
C ARG A 148 7.94 -1.60 -1.42
N MET A 149 9.22 -1.57 -1.07
CA MET A 149 9.64 -1.29 0.29
C MET A 149 10.77 -0.27 0.33
N LEU A 150 10.61 0.82 1.08
CA LEU A 150 11.68 1.76 1.40
C LEU A 150 12.29 1.42 2.76
N LEU A 151 13.60 1.21 2.76
CA LEU A 151 14.39 0.94 3.96
C LEU A 151 15.49 1.99 4.16
N GLU A 152 15.88 2.20 5.41
CA GLU A 152 17.13 2.89 5.71
C GLU A 152 18.31 2.02 5.23
N SER A 153 19.28 2.65 4.57
CA SER A 153 20.44 1.99 3.97
C SER A 153 21.73 2.21 4.75
N GLU A 154 21.76 3.14 5.71
CA GLU A 154 22.97 3.54 6.41
C GLU A 154 22.80 3.62 7.93
N ASP A 155 23.78 3.07 8.65
CA ASP A 155 23.93 3.17 10.10
C ASP A 155 24.39 4.58 10.52
N LYS A 156 24.27 4.91 11.82
CA LYS A 156 24.79 6.18 12.38
C LYS A 156 26.29 6.38 12.10
N ASP A 157 27.04 5.27 12.12
CA ASP A 157 28.49 5.25 11.93
C ASP A 157 28.91 4.61 10.58
N GLY A 158 27.95 4.28 9.70
CA GLY A 158 28.22 3.60 8.42
C GLY A 158 28.52 2.09 8.52
N ALA A 159 28.26 1.46 9.68
CA ALA A 159 28.62 0.08 10.03
C ALA A 159 27.94 -1.07 9.24
N GLY A 160 27.31 -0.82 8.09
CA GLY A 160 26.92 -1.86 7.12
C GLY A 160 25.71 -2.75 7.44
N ASN A 161 25.20 -2.80 8.67
CA ASN A 161 24.15 -3.76 9.06
C ASN A 161 22.82 -3.55 8.30
N PHE A 162 22.49 -2.29 7.98
CA PHE A 162 21.32 -1.97 7.15
C PHE A 162 21.49 -2.47 5.72
N GLN A 163 22.69 -2.39 5.15
CA GLN A 163 22.95 -2.88 3.79
C GLN A 163 22.83 -4.41 3.72
N ASP A 164 23.31 -5.13 4.73
CA ASP A 164 23.21 -6.59 4.76
C ASP A 164 21.76 -7.07 4.79
N THR A 165 20.89 -6.33 5.49
CA THR A 165 19.45 -6.59 5.48
C THR A 165 18.85 -6.43 4.09
N ILE A 166 19.18 -5.34 3.40
CA ILE A 166 18.68 -5.06 2.06
C ILE A 166 19.19 -6.11 1.06
N LYS A 167 20.48 -6.46 1.12
CA LYS A 167 21.10 -7.51 0.28
C LYS A 167 20.44 -8.87 0.51
N ARG A 168 20.18 -9.25 1.76
CA ARG A 168 19.47 -10.48 2.11
C ARG A 168 18.07 -10.49 1.51
N LEU A 169 17.28 -9.43 1.72
CA LEU A 169 15.93 -9.35 1.19
C LEU A 169 15.90 -9.41 -0.34
N GLN A 170 16.84 -8.75 -1.01
CA GLN A 170 16.98 -8.82 -2.46
C GLN A 170 17.31 -10.23 -2.96
N THR A 171 18.11 -10.98 -2.19
CA THR A 171 18.50 -12.36 -2.53
C THR A 171 17.38 -13.36 -2.25
N GLU A 172 16.74 -13.26 -1.08
CA GLU A 172 15.69 -14.18 -0.62
C GLU A 172 14.33 -13.89 -1.27
N ILE A 173 14.04 -12.62 -1.61
CA ILE A 173 12.77 -12.16 -2.20
C ILE A 173 13.06 -11.25 -3.41
N PRO A 174 13.61 -11.78 -4.52
CA PRO A 174 14.05 -10.98 -5.67
C PRO A 174 12.92 -10.20 -6.37
N GLU A 175 11.67 -10.61 -6.16
CA GLU A 175 10.50 -9.92 -6.71
C GLU A 175 10.12 -8.65 -5.93
N LEU A 176 10.58 -8.50 -4.68
CA LEU A 176 10.36 -7.32 -3.86
C LEU A 176 11.17 -6.14 -4.41
N ILE A 177 10.51 -5.03 -4.72
CA ILE A 177 11.21 -3.83 -5.18
C ILE A 177 11.66 -3.02 -3.96
N LEU A 178 12.94 -3.07 -3.67
CA LEU A 178 13.56 -2.31 -2.57
C LEU A 178 13.94 -0.91 -3.04
N TYR A 179 13.66 0.09 -2.21
CA TYR A 179 14.06 1.49 -2.36
C TYR A 179 14.90 1.91 -1.17
N ILE A 180 15.76 2.88 -1.42
CA ILE A 180 16.58 3.55 -0.42
C ILE A 180 16.57 5.06 -0.68
N TRP A 181 16.89 5.85 0.34
CA TRP A 181 17.14 7.28 0.21
C TRP A 181 18.66 7.50 0.07
N PRO A 182 19.22 7.88 -1.07
CA PRO A 182 20.68 8.02 -1.21
C PRO A 182 21.27 9.10 -0.30
N ARG A 183 22.53 8.98 0.14
CA ARG A 183 23.20 9.97 1.00
C ARG A 183 23.19 11.37 0.38
N GLU A 184 23.49 11.43 -0.90
CA GLU A 184 23.61 12.65 -1.69
C GLU A 184 22.30 13.46 -1.76
N ASN A 185 21.16 12.81 -1.54
CA ASN A 185 19.83 13.42 -1.53
C ASN A 185 19.38 13.80 -0.10
N ARG A 186 20.22 13.62 0.91
CA ARG A 186 19.89 13.89 2.31
C ARG A 186 20.56 15.16 2.79
N GLU A 187 19.81 15.94 3.55
CA GLU A 187 20.38 17.06 4.29
C GLU A 187 21.41 16.57 5.32
N THR A 188 22.56 17.23 5.34
CA THR A 188 23.59 17.02 6.37
C THR A 188 23.25 17.88 7.58
N ILE A 189 23.28 17.28 8.77
CA ILE A 189 22.96 17.95 10.04
C ILE A 189 24.13 17.83 11.01
N ALA A 190 24.18 18.69 12.04
CA ALA A 190 25.18 18.56 13.09
C ALA A 190 25.09 17.17 13.75
N GLY A 191 26.13 16.36 13.59
CA GLY A 191 26.18 14.99 14.12
C GLY A 191 25.59 13.90 13.19
N GLY A 192 25.32 14.18 11.91
CA GLY A 192 24.92 13.15 10.96
C GLY A 192 24.19 13.66 9.72
N PHE A 193 23.11 12.97 9.34
CA PHE A 193 22.34 13.20 8.12
C PHE A 193 20.88 12.81 8.36
N ALA A 194 19.96 13.31 7.53
CA ALA A 194 18.54 12.94 7.60
C ALA A 194 18.31 11.43 7.33
N ARG A 195 17.33 10.81 8.01
CA ARG A 195 17.12 9.35 7.97
C ARG A 195 15.68 8.97 7.72
N VAL A 196 15.47 7.78 7.16
CA VAL A 196 14.13 7.21 6.99
C VAL A 196 13.65 6.69 8.35
N HIS A 197 12.95 7.52 9.14
CA HIS A 197 12.44 7.10 10.45
C HIS A 197 10.93 6.82 10.47
N ALA A 198 10.25 6.97 9.34
CA ALA A 198 8.84 6.63 9.21
C ALA A 198 8.65 5.10 9.21
N LYS A 199 7.52 4.64 9.78
CA LYS A 199 7.07 3.25 9.64
C LYS A 199 5.60 3.28 9.25
N CYS A 200 5.33 2.81 8.06
CA CYS A 200 3.96 2.68 7.60
C CYS A 200 3.85 1.60 6.54
N VAL A 201 2.65 1.06 6.41
CA VAL A 201 2.28 0.16 5.32
C VAL A 201 1.00 0.64 4.69
N VAL A 202 0.96 0.70 3.36
CA VAL A 202 -0.22 1.10 2.59
C VAL A 202 -0.57 -0.02 1.62
N ALA A 203 -1.81 -0.50 1.69
CA ALA A 203 -2.36 -1.48 0.75
C ALA A 203 -3.42 -0.83 -0.13
N ASP A 204 -3.30 -1.06 -1.44
CA ASP A 204 -4.30 -0.73 -2.47
C ASP A 204 -4.77 0.73 -2.47
N GLN A 205 -3.96 1.63 -1.90
CA GLN A 205 -4.29 3.07 -1.72
C GLN A 205 -5.56 3.31 -0.89
N LYS A 206 -6.03 2.28 -0.15
CA LYS A 206 -7.30 2.28 0.59
C LYS A 206 -7.13 2.02 2.08
N THR A 207 -6.05 1.34 2.47
CA THR A 207 -5.78 1.01 3.86
C THR A 207 -4.35 1.39 4.19
N ALA A 208 -4.14 2.04 5.33
CA ALA A 208 -2.83 2.38 5.83
C ALA A 208 -2.68 1.97 7.30
N PHE A 209 -1.50 1.48 7.66
CA PHE A 209 -1.08 1.31 9.05
C PHE A 209 0.11 2.22 9.29
N ILE A 210 -0.01 3.17 10.21
CA ILE A 210 1.06 4.09 10.62
C ILE A 210 1.43 3.71 12.06
N THR A 211 2.71 3.47 12.33
CA THR A 211 3.12 2.92 13.63
C THR A 211 4.47 3.46 14.09
N SER A 212 4.72 3.42 15.40
CA SER A 212 6.06 3.58 15.96
C SER A 212 6.91 2.32 15.80
N ALA A 213 6.27 1.15 15.65
CA ALA A 213 6.92 -0.14 15.61
C ALA A 213 7.84 -0.30 14.40
N ASN A 214 9.10 -0.67 14.65
CA ASN A 214 9.98 -1.20 13.62
C ASN A 214 9.53 -2.62 13.21
N LEU A 215 9.98 -3.09 12.05
CA LEU A 215 9.75 -4.47 11.61
C LEU A 215 10.73 -5.43 12.30
N THR A 216 10.59 -5.59 13.62
CA THR A 216 11.35 -6.54 14.43
C THR A 216 10.39 -7.33 15.31
N ALA A 217 10.76 -8.57 15.65
CA ALA A 217 9.91 -9.41 16.52
C ALA A 217 9.61 -8.72 17.86
N ALA A 218 10.61 -8.05 18.46
CA ALA A 218 10.41 -7.33 19.71
C ALA A 218 9.43 -6.16 19.58
N ALA A 219 9.53 -5.35 18.52
CA ALA A 219 8.65 -4.20 18.33
C ALA A 219 7.21 -4.63 18.02
N LEU A 220 7.03 -5.68 17.21
CA LEU A 220 5.71 -6.12 16.78
C LEU A 220 4.91 -6.83 17.89
N ASP A 221 5.60 -7.51 18.83
CA ASP A 221 4.99 -8.36 19.87
C ASP A 221 5.16 -7.85 21.31
N LYS A 222 6.32 -7.27 21.67
CA LYS A 222 6.70 -7.06 23.09
C LYS A 222 6.82 -5.62 23.52
N ASN A 223 7.42 -4.78 22.69
CA ASN A 223 7.66 -3.38 23.04
C ASN A 223 6.34 -2.63 23.15
N ILE A 224 6.37 -1.55 23.94
CA ILE A 224 5.29 -0.58 23.93
C ILE A 224 5.37 0.18 22.61
N GLU A 225 4.43 -0.11 21.71
CA GLU A 225 4.31 0.54 20.41
C GLU A 225 2.87 0.99 20.21
N MET A 226 2.70 2.08 19.48
CA MET A 226 1.38 2.61 19.16
C MET A 226 1.29 2.94 17.68
N GLY A 227 0.07 2.86 17.16
CA GLY A 227 -0.19 3.21 15.78
C GLY A 227 -1.65 3.46 15.51
N VAL A 228 -1.93 3.80 14.26
CA VAL A 228 -3.29 3.96 13.75
C VAL A 228 -3.46 3.12 12.50
N HIS A 229 -4.54 2.34 12.48
CA HIS A 229 -5.01 1.64 11.30
C HIS A 229 -6.12 2.46 10.66
N VAL A 230 -5.88 2.94 9.45
CA VAL A 230 -6.79 3.80 8.69
C VAL A 230 -7.35 3.00 7.51
N LYS A 231 -8.68 2.89 7.42
CA LYS A 231 -9.40 2.33 6.27
C LYS A 231 -10.22 3.43 5.60
N GLY A 232 -10.08 3.58 4.28
CA GLY A 232 -10.73 4.62 3.51
C GLY A 232 -10.08 6.00 3.70
N GLY A 233 -10.87 7.05 3.50
CA GLY A 233 -10.42 8.43 3.63
C GLY A 233 -9.40 8.83 2.56
N LYS A 234 -8.62 9.88 2.86
CA LYS A 234 -7.58 10.38 1.95
C LYS A 234 -6.17 9.95 2.35
N ILE A 235 -5.94 9.61 3.62
CA ILE A 235 -4.60 9.35 4.16
C ILE A 235 -3.85 8.24 3.40
N PRO A 236 -4.44 7.05 3.13
CA PRO A 236 -3.72 5.99 2.41
C PRO A 236 -3.27 6.43 1.00
N LEU A 237 -4.15 7.11 0.26
CA LEU A 237 -3.85 7.65 -1.06
C LEU A 237 -2.75 8.71 -1.00
N THR A 238 -2.82 9.64 -0.05
CA THR A 238 -1.82 10.72 0.09
C THR A 238 -0.43 10.16 0.42
N ILE A 239 -0.34 9.16 1.32
CA ILE A 239 0.95 8.50 1.63
C ILE A 239 1.51 7.84 0.37
N TYR A 240 0.68 7.10 -0.36
CA TYR A 240 1.07 6.49 -1.63
C TYR A 240 1.56 7.53 -2.65
N GLN A 241 0.85 8.64 -2.82
CA GLN A 241 1.23 9.71 -3.72
C GLN A 241 2.56 10.36 -3.30
N GLN A 242 2.80 10.56 -2.00
CA GLN A 242 4.06 11.08 -1.50
C GLN A 242 5.22 10.13 -1.80
N PHE A 243 5.01 8.82 -1.60
CA PHE A 243 5.99 7.80 -1.94
C PHE A 243 6.34 7.81 -3.43
N LEU A 244 5.34 7.83 -4.30
CA LEU A 244 5.55 7.96 -5.75
C LEU A 244 6.22 9.28 -6.12
N GLY A 245 5.88 10.38 -5.46
CA GLY A 245 6.51 11.67 -5.64
C GLY A 245 8.02 11.60 -5.41
N MET A 246 8.44 10.95 -4.32
CA MET A 246 9.87 10.75 -4.04
C MET A 246 10.56 9.88 -5.10
N ILE A 247 9.87 8.88 -5.66
CA ILE A 247 10.42 8.08 -6.78
C ILE A 247 10.58 8.94 -8.04
N ARG A 248 9.55 9.71 -8.40
CA ARG A 248 9.54 10.57 -9.60
C ARG A 248 10.60 11.66 -9.53
N ALA A 249 10.76 12.27 -8.36
CA ALA A 249 11.80 13.25 -8.08
C ALA A 249 13.20 12.64 -7.98
N ARG A 250 13.32 11.30 -7.98
CA ARG A 250 14.56 10.55 -7.73
C ARG A 250 15.18 10.86 -6.36
N GLU A 251 14.36 11.30 -5.41
CA GLU A 251 14.75 11.47 -4.02
C GLU A 251 15.04 10.12 -3.38
N ILE A 252 14.19 9.13 -3.64
CA ILE A 252 14.48 7.72 -3.35
C ILE A 252 14.74 6.97 -4.65
N THR A 253 15.63 5.99 -4.61
CA THR A 253 16.03 5.20 -5.78
C THR A 253 15.90 3.71 -5.51
N PRO A 254 15.59 2.88 -6.52
CA PRO A 254 15.63 1.43 -6.37
C PRO A 254 17.01 0.99 -5.90
N TYR A 255 17.06 0.08 -4.93
CA TYR A 255 18.31 -0.54 -4.53
C TYR A 255 18.77 -1.49 -5.65
N VAL A 256 19.89 -1.14 -6.27
CA VAL A 256 20.65 -1.98 -7.19
C VAL A 256 22.00 -2.17 -6.51
N GLY A 257 22.44 -3.42 -6.35
CA GLY A 257 23.69 -3.76 -5.69
C GLY A 257 24.93 -3.02 -6.22
N ASP A 258 26.01 -3.12 -5.45
CA ASP A 258 27.35 -2.54 -5.63
C ASP A 258 27.51 -1.05 -6.00
N ARG A 259 26.44 -0.26 -6.08
CA ARG A 259 26.57 1.22 -6.19
C ARG A 259 26.92 1.92 -4.88
N TYR A 260 26.91 1.21 -3.76
CA TYR A 260 27.17 1.78 -2.43
C TYR A 260 28.52 1.40 -1.82
N SER A 261 29.41 0.75 -2.57
CA SER A 261 30.83 0.76 -2.22
C SER A 261 31.50 1.95 -2.91
N ASN A 262 31.83 2.94 -2.09
CA ASN A 262 32.68 4.10 -2.36
C ASN A 262 32.17 5.13 -3.37
N ALA A 263 32.07 6.35 -2.86
CA ALA A 263 32.26 7.57 -3.65
C ALA A 263 33.57 7.44 -4.45
N THR A 264 33.48 7.08 -5.72
CA THR A 264 34.59 7.25 -6.66
C THR A 264 34.03 7.49 -8.06
N THR A 265 34.33 8.69 -8.56
CA THR A 265 34.33 9.15 -9.95
C THR A 265 33.03 9.06 -10.77
N ALA A 266 32.43 10.23 -10.99
CA ALA A 266 31.43 10.53 -12.01
C ALA A 266 31.89 10.33 -13.47
N ALA A 267 32.94 9.53 -13.72
CA ALA A 267 33.61 9.42 -15.02
C ALA A 267 33.24 8.17 -15.85
N ASN A 268 32.56 7.17 -15.28
CA ASN A 268 32.19 5.94 -15.98
C ASN A 268 30.76 5.48 -15.66
N LYS A 269 29.76 6.36 -15.74
CA LYS A 269 28.36 5.90 -15.76
C LYS A 269 28.10 5.24 -17.12
N PRO A 270 27.79 3.94 -17.20
CA PRO A 270 27.46 3.31 -18.47
C PRO A 270 26.22 3.98 -19.06
N SER A 271 26.30 4.35 -20.34
CA SER A 271 25.18 4.93 -21.07
C SER A 271 24.08 3.89 -21.20
N ALA A 272 22.89 4.19 -20.66
CA ALA A 272 21.75 3.30 -20.77
C ALA A 272 21.19 3.32 -22.21
N THR A 273 20.96 2.16 -22.80
CA THR A 273 20.31 2.04 -24.11
C THR A 273 18.80 2.11 -23.92
N GLN A 274 18.08 2.96 -24.65
CA GLN A 274 16.61 2.94 -24.61
C GLN A 274 16.07 1.63 -25.17
N LEU A 275 15.04 1.05 -24.53
CA LEU A 275 14.42 -0.21 -24.97
C LEU A 275 13.94 -0.17 -26.43
N THR A 276 13.45 0.98 -26.89
CA THR A 276 13.02 1.22 -28.28
C THR A 276 14.15 1.22 -29.29
N GLN A 277 15.39 1.43 -28.83
CA GLN A 277 16.62 1.47 -29.65
C GLN A 277 17.45 0.19 -29.50
N LEU A 278 16.95 -0.80 -28.74
CA LEU A 278 17.68 -2.02 -28.47
C LEU A 278 17.74 -2.89 -29.73
N SER A 279 18.94 -3.27 -30.15
CA SER A 279 19.17 -4.17 -31.28
C SER A 279 18.75 -5.61 -30.97
N ASP A 280 18.22 -6.32 -31.96
CA ASP A 280 17.77 -7.72 -31.82
C ASP A 280 18.91 -8.72 -31.55
N ASN A 281 20.13 -8.36 -31.93
CA ASN A 281 21.33 -9.17 -31.73
C ASN A 281 22.00 -8.84 -30.40
N LEU A 282 21.41 -9.31 -29.30
CA LEU A 282 22.07 -9.33 -28.01
C LEU A 282 23.06 -10.50 -27.95
N GLU A 283 24.35 -10.21 -27.83
CA GLU A 283 25.38 -11.23 -27.67
C GLU A 283 25.22 -11.94 -26.33
N ALA A 284 25.06 -13.27 -26.34
CA ALA A 284 24.86 -14.08 -25.15
C ALA A 284 25.94 -13.82 -24.09
N GLY A 285 25.52 -13.70 -22.83
CA GLY A 285 26.41 -13.42 -21.70
C GLY A 285 26.78 -11.95 -21.53
N THR A 286 26.55 -11.08 -22.52
CA THR A 286 26.79 -9.64 -22.36
C THR A 286 25.73 -9.00 -21.46
N GLU A 287 26.17 -8.01 -20.67
CA GLU A 287 25.27 -7.25 -19.82
C GLU A 287 25.09 -5.84 -20.36
N LYS A 288 23.85 -5.39 -20.49
CA LYS A 288 23.52 -4.03 -20.94
C LYS A 288 22.62 -3.32 -19.95
N LEU A 289 22.89 -2.04 -19.74
CA LEU A 289 21.99 -1.16 -18.99
C LEU A 289 20.88 -0.68 -19.93
N ILE A 290 19.64 -1.05 -19.64
CA ILE A 290 18.48 -0.73 -20.47
C ILE A 290 17.60 0.29 -19.75
N SER A 291 17.27 1.37 -20.46
CA SER A 291 16.34 2.42 -20.04
C SER A 291 14.96 2.17 -20.64
N PHE A 292 13.91 2.22 -19.83
CA PHE A 292 12.54 1.99 -20.29
C PHE A 292 11.53 2.82 -19.48
N LYS A 293 10.39 3.14 -20.10
CA LYS A 293 9.30 3.84 -19.40
C LYS A 293 8.54 2.85 -18.52
N ASN A 294 8.52 3.07 -17.21
CA ASN A 294 7.55 2.45 -16.32
C ASN A 294 6.29 3.33 -16.28
N SER A 295 5.23 2.91 -16.96
CA SER A 295 4.00 3.68 -17.04
C SER A 295 3.14 3.59 -15.77
N ILE A 296 3.37 2.60 -14.89
CA ILE A 296 2.71 2.51 -13.58
C ILE A 296 3.20 3.63 -12.66
N LEU A 297 4.52 3.85 -12.65
CA LEU A 297 5.15 4.88 -11.81
C LEU A 297 5.23 6.25 -12.49
N ASP A 298 5.05 6.28 -13.81
CA ASP A 298 5.32 7.43 -14.67
C ASP A 298 6.78 7.90 -14.62
N VAL A 299 7.73 6.97 -14.50
CA VAL A 299 9.18 7.26 -14.47
C VAL A 299 9.93 6.51 -15.55
N GLU A 300 11.10 7.01 -15.89
CA GLU A 300 12.08 6.25 -16.67
C GLU A 300 12.94 5.42 -15.69
N GLU A 301 12.87 4.09 -15.82
CA GLU A 301 13.68 3.14 -15.05
C GLU A 301 14.87 2.66 -15.87
N GLN A 302 15.97 2.35 -15.18
CA GLN A 302 17.15 1.73 -15.76
C GLN A 302 17.49 0.45 -15.02
N ARG A 303 17.69 -0.66 -15.75
CA ARG A 303 18.08 -1.95 -15.17
C ARG A 303 19.13 -2.64 -16.02
N TYR A 304 20.03 -3.38 -15.37
CA TYR A 304 20.95 -4.25 -16.09
C TYR A 304 20.25 -5.53 -16.49
N PHE A 305 20.51 -5.95 -17.72
CA PHE A 305 20.05 -7.20 -18.28
C PHE A 305 21.23 -7.99 -18.80
N LYS A 306 21.33 -9.26 -18.41
CA LYS A 306 22.24 -10.23 -19.02
C LYS A 306 21.51 -10.87 -20.20
N ALA A 307 22.08 -10.74 -21.39
CA ALA A 307 21.61 -11.40 -22.60
C ALA A 307 21.74 -12.92 -22.45
N LEU A 308 20.70 -13.64 -22.86
CA LEU A 308 20.63 -15.08 -22.75
C LEU A 308 20.98 -15.75 -24.09
N GLY A 309 21.72 -16.84 -24.03
CA GLY A 309 22.04 -17.72 -25.15
C GLY A 309 21.10 -18.91 -25.28
N ALA A 310 21.30 -19.73 -26.31
CA ALA A 310 20.52 -20.94 -26.56
C ALA A 310 20.74 -22.04 -25.49
N ASP A 311 21.91 -22.03 -24.85
CA ASP A 311 22.29 -23.01 -23.82
C ASP A 311 21.93 -22.57 -22.39
N ASP A 312 21.40 -21.36 -22.21
CA ASP A 312 20.97 -20.87 -20.89
C ASP A 312 19.64 -21.52 -20.48
N ASP A 313 19.43 -21.72 -19.16
CA ASP A 313 18.14 -22.15 -18.63
C ASP A 313 17.08 -21.06 -18.81
N MET A 314 15.84 -21.46 -19.08
CA MET A 314 14.71 -20.54 -19.11
C MET A 314 14.60 -19.83 -17.76
N PRO A 315 14.51 -18.48 -17.73
CA PRO A 315 14.46 -17.76 -16.46
C PRO A 315 13.32 -18.24 -15.55
N LYS A 316 13.48 -18.14 -14.23
CA LYS A 316 12.39 -18.55 -13.32
C LYS A 316 11.16 -17.67 -13.53
N GLN A 317 9.96 -18.20 -13.29
CA GLN A 317 8.75 -17.36 -13.29
C GLN A 317 8.94 -16.17 -12.33
N ASN A 318 8.30 -15.05 -12.66
CA ASN A 318 8.45 -13.72 -12.07
C ASN A 318 9.81 -13.02 -12.24
N SER A 319 10.80 -13.64 -12.89
CA SER A 319 12.00 -12.91 -13.30
C SER A 319 11.61 -11.73 -14.19
N ILE A 320 12.34 -10.62 -14.08
CA ILE A 320 12.16 -9.51 -15.00
C ILE A 320 12.95 -9.84 -16.26
N VAL A 321 12.29 -9.88 -17.41
CA VAL A 321 12.90 -10.30 -18.67
C VAL A 321 12.64 -9.28 -19.78
N LEU A 322 13.48 -9.35 -20.80
CA LEU A 322 13.25 -8.75 -22.11
C LEU A 322 12.79 -9.84 -23.08
N ILE A 323 11.61 -9.65 -23.65
CA ILE A 323 11.05 -10.54 -24.67
C ILE A 323 10.96 -9.78 -25.98
N ARG A 324 11.34 -10.46 -27.05
CA ARG A 324 11.22 -9.97 -28.41
C ARG A 324 10.11 -10.76 -29.11
N PHE A 325 9.03 -10.09 -29.48
CA PHE A 325 7.87 -10.75 -30.11
C PHE A 325 7.25 -9.82 -31.16
N GLN A 326 6.91 -10.36 -32.34
CA GLN A 326 6.31 -9.60 -33.46
C GLN A 326 6.96 -8.24 -33.71
N GLU A 327 8.28 -8.21 -33.86
CA GLU A 327 9.01 -6.97 -34.14
C GLU A 327 8.94 -5.86 -33.05
N GLN A 328 8.38 -6.16 -31.87
CA GLN A 328 8.43 -5.33 -30.66
C GLN A 328 9.23 -5.92 -29.50
N TRP A 329 9.75 -5.02 -28.64
CA TRP A 329 10.38 -5.34 -27.36
C TRP A 329 9.38 -5.19 -26.22
N PHE A 330 9.32 -6.19 -25.36
CA PHE A 330 8.54 -6.18 -24.14
C PHE A 330 9.43 -6.38 -22.92
N ILE A 331 9.07 -5.71 -21.83
CA ILE A 331 9.75 -5.80 -20.54
C ILE A 331 8.72 -6.02 -19.44
N GLY A 332 9.03 -6.92 -18.51
CA GLY A 332 8.10 -7.27 -17.46
C GLY A 332 8.59 -8.40 -16.58
N LYS A 333 8.00 -8.52 -15.39
CA LYS A 333 7.97 -9.79 -14.67
C LYS A 333 7.15 -10.75 -15.50
N TYR A 334 7.74 -11.86 -15.94
CA TYR A 334 7.05 -12.80 -16.80
C TYR A 334 6.57 -14.05 -16.06
N VAL A 335 5.41 -14.54 -16.44
CA VAL A 335 4.83 -15.80 -15.98
C VAL A 335 4.33 -16.53 -17.21
N TRP A 336 4.39 -17.86 -17.22
CA TRP A 336 3.88 -18.64 -18.33
C TRP A 336 3.09 -19.86 -17.84
N SER A 337 2.06 -20.25 -18.58
CA SER A 337 1.29 -21.46 -18.30
C SER A 337 0.88 -22.14 -19.60
N ARG A 338 0.96 -23.47 -19.64
CA ARG A 338 0.39 -24.28 -20.73
C ARG A 338 -1.11 -24.36 -20.55
N LEU A 339 -1.87 -24.03 -21.58
CA LEU A 339 -3.33 -24.06 -21.61
C LEU A 339 -3.81 -24.96 -22.74
N GLN A 340 -4.99 -25.56 -22.55
CA GLN A 340 -5.66 -26.36 -23.57
C GLN A 340 -7.11 -25.88 -23.71
N GLU A 341 -7.46 -25.44 -24.91
CA GLU A 341 -8.80 -25.00 -25.26
C GLU A 341 -9.62 -26.20 -25.72
N THR A 342 -10.64 -26.57 -24.93
CA THR A 342 -11.33 -27.86 -25.06
C THR A 342 -12.21 -27.94 -26.29
N GLU A 343 -12.76 -26.81 -26.76
CA GLU A 343 -13.66 -26.76 -27.91
C GLU A 343 -12.93 -26.97 -29.25
N VAL A 344 -11.69 -26.50 -29.36
CA VAL A 344 -10.91 -26.50 -30.61
C VAL A 344 -9.71 -27.46 -30.54
N ASN A 345 -9.51 -28.11 -29.39
CA ASN A 345 -8.34 -28.94 -29.07
C ASN A 345 -6.99 -28.24 -29.36
N ARG A 346 -6.95 -26.92 -29.19
CA ARG A 346 -5.76 -26.08 -29.35
C ARG A 346 -4.97 -26.07 -28.04
N VAL A 347 -3.68 -26.36 -28.12
CA VAL A 347 -2.75 -26.24 -26.99
C VAL A 347 -1.81 -25.08 -27.26
N TYR A 348 -1.68 -24.19 -26.28
CA TYR A 348 -0.80 -23.03 -26.39
C TYR A 348 -0.23 -22.66 -25.02
N TYR A 349 0.86 -21.91 -25.04
CA TYR A 349 1.48 -21.33 -23.86
C TYR A 349 1.10 -19.86 -23.76
N LEU A 350 0.57 -19.46 -22.61
CA LEU A 350 0.24 -18.07 -22.32
C LEU A 350 1.38 -17.43 -21.54
N VAL A 351 2.16 -16.58 -22.19
CA VAL A 351 3.18 -15.75 -21.54
C VAL A 351 2.57 -14.42 -21.14
N THR A 352 2.68 -14.07 -19.87
CA THR A 352 2.13 -12.85 -19.29
C THR A 352 3.25 -11.99 -18.76
N LEU A 353 3.31 -10.72 -19.20
CA LEU A 353 4.24 -9.71 -18.70
C LEU A 353 3.51 -8.65 -17.87
N ARG A 354 4.08 -8.28 -16.72
CA ARG A 354 3.51 -7.29 -15.78
C ARG A 354 4.56 -6.47 -15.06
N GLY A 355 4.12 -5.44 -14.33
CA GLY A 355 4.92 -4.73 -13.32
C GLY A 355 5.52 -3.38 -13.75
N PHE A 356 5.61 -3.11 -15.06
CA PHE A 356 6.13 -1.83 -15.59
C PHE A 356 5.17 -1.12 -16.55
N GLY A 357 3.98 -1.69 -16.76
CA GLY A 357 2.93 -1.13 -17.58
C GLY A 357 1.69 -2.02 -17.59
N PRO A 358 0.77 -1.82 -18.54
CA PRO A 358 -0.38 -2.69 -18.73
C PRO A 358 0.04 -4.15 -18.84
N LYS A 359 -0.81 -5.05 -18.32
CA LYS A 359 -0.56 -6.49 -18.39
C LYS A 359 -0.60 -6.92 -19.85
N THR A 360 0.52 -7.42 -20.37
CA THR A 360 0.62 -7.94 -21.74
C THR A 360 0.49 -9.45 -21.71
N LYS A 361 -0.27 -10.01 -22.64
CA LYS A 361 -0.44 -11.45 -22.83
C LYS A 361 0.02 -11.80 -24.24
N ILE A 362 0.88 -12.81 -24.33
CA ILE A 362 1.43 -13.34 -25.57
C ILE A 362 1.05 -14.83 -25.62
N GLU A 363 0.30 -15.22 -26.63
CA GLU A 363 0.01 -16.63 -26.90
C GLU A 363 1.07 -17.19 -27.83
N ILE A 364 1.58 -18.37 -27.49
CA ILE A 364 2.60 -19.07 -28.24
C ILE A 364 2.07 -20.47 -28.51
N GLU A 365 1.95 -20.83 -29.78
CA GLU A 365 1.50 -22.17 -30.16
C GLU A 365 2.46 -23.22 -29.61
N GLU A 366 1.96 -24.42 -29.30
CA GLU A 366 2.78 -25.51 -28.76
C GLU A 366 4.00 -25.83 -29.64
N ALA A 367 3.85 -25.72 -30.97
CA ALA A 367 4.93 -25.94 -31.93
C ALA A 367 6.05 -24.89 -31.87
N ASP A 368 5.73 -23.65 -31.46
CA ASP A 368 6.69 -22.55 -31.41
C ASP A 368 7.30 -22.36 -30.02
N TRP A 369 6.79 -23.07 -29.01
CA TRP A 369 7.23 -22.93 -27.62
C TRP A 369 8.71 -23.25 -27.43
N GLU A 370 9.21 -24.32 -28.06
CA GLU A 370 10.64 -24.69 -27.99
C GLU A 370 11.56 -23.62 -28.60
N SER A 371 11.04 -22.81 -29.53
CA SER A 371 11.77 -21.69 -30.14
C SER A 371 11.58 -20.37 -29.39
N PHE A 372 10.63 -20.31 -28.46
CA PHE A 372 10.40 -19.13 -27.65
C PHE A 372 11.36 -19.08 -26.46
N PHE A 373 12.15 -18.02 -26.39
CA PHE A 373 13.08 -17.81 -25.29
C PHE A 373 13.22 -16.32 -24.98
N PRO A 374 13.11 -15.89 -23.70
CA PRO A 374 13.44 -14.52 -23.32
C PRO A 374 14.86 -14.15 -23.78
N LYS A 375 15.04 -12.95 -24.34
CA LYS A 375 16.33 -12.52 -24.89
C LYS A 375 17.32 -12.05 -23.83
N ALA A 376 16.82 -11.59 -22.69
CA ALA A 376 17.65 -11.20 -21.57
C ALA A 376 16.87 -11.30 -20.25
N VAL A 377 17.60 -11.49 -19.15
CA VAL A 377 17.04 -11.48 -17.79
C VAL A 377 17.69 -10.37 -16.99
N ALA A 378 16.91 -9.68 -16.16
CA ALA A 378 17.42 -8.65 -15.28
C ALA A 378 18.39 -9.26 -14.29
N VAL A 379 19.54 -8.61 -14.11
CA VAL A 379 20.55 -9.01 -13.15
C VAL A 379 20.72 -7.94 -12.09
N THR A 380 20.90 -8.39 -10.86
CA THR A 380 21.32 -7.55 -9.75
C THR A 380 22.84 -7.46 -9.84
N LYS A 381 23.35 -6.34 -10.36
CA LYS A 381 24.72 -5.92 -10.05
C LYS A 381 24.71 -5.24 -8.71
#